data_AF-A0A2E9QMW1-F1
#
_entry.id   AF-A0A2E9QMW1-F1
#
_cell.length_a   1.000
_cell.length_b   1.000
_cell.length_c   1.000
_cell.angle_alpha   90.00
_cell.angle_beta   90.00
_cell.angle_gamma   90.00
#
_symmetry.space_group_name_H-M   'P 1'
#
loop_
_entity.id
_entity.type
_entity.pdbx_description
1 polymer ?
#
loop_
_entity_poly.entity_id
_entity_poly.type
_entity_poly.pdbx_seq_one_letter_code
_entity_poly.pdbx_strand_id
1 'polypeptide(L)'
;MKCNGNCFDPYTDPNHCGGCFKLCQPGETCVASICKVTSGCTAEQLQCGGQCVDVRSHPAHCGACGNACSAGERCEEGQCKAREGERPLYVESYQDAGGSDGTTAKETSYTPRGQGCVCVATGHSDVDVCLVLLWLFVCVVLYERLRGTRLS
;
A
#
# COMPACT_ATOMS: atom_id res chain seq x y z
N MET A 1 -10.77 51.90 -7.69
CA MET A 1 -11.07 51.95 -9.14
C MET A 1 -12.46 51.40 -9.42
N LYS A 2 -13.03 51.64 -10.61
CA LYS A 2 -14.38 51.17 -10.98
C LYS A 2 -14.31 49.98 -11.94
N CYS A 3 -14.98 48.88 -11.60
CA CYS A 3 -15.10 47.67 -12.41
C CYS A 3 -16.57 47.25 -12.48
N ASN A 4 -17.13 47.11 -13.69
CA ASN A 4 -18.55 46.77 -13.92
C ASN A 4 -19.55 47.57 -13.07
N GLY A 5 -19.33 48.87 -12.92
CA GLY A 5 -20.24 49.74 -12.16
C GLY A 5 -19.93 49.83 -10.66
N ASN A 6 -19.18 48.88 -10.11
CA ASN A 6 -18.82 48.82 -8.69
C ASN A 6 -17.41 49.38 -8.45
N CYS A 7 -17.17 49.89 -7.24
CA CYS A 7 -15.85 50.40 -6.84
C CYS A 7 -15.12 49.38 -5.98
N PHE A 8 -13.87 49.10 -6.34
CA PHE A 8 -12.96 48.20 -5.62
C PHE A 8 -11.64 48.91 -5.32
N ASP A 9 -10.98 48.53 -4.23
CA ASP A 9 -9.67 49.09 -3.89
C ASP A 9 -8.54 48.32 -4.60
N PRO A 10 -7.88 48.90 -5.62
CA PRO A 10 -6.82 48.20 -6.34
C PRO A 10 -5.59 47.90 -5.48
N TYR A 11 -5.44 48.56 -4.32
CA TYR A 11 -4.26 48.42 -3.46
C TYR A 11 -4.36 47.26 -2.50
N THR A 12 -5.58 46.83 -2.16
CA THR A 12 -5.85 45.85 -1.10
C THR A 12 -6.88 44.79 -1.44
N ASP A 13 -7.70 44.97 -2.48
CA ASP A 13 -8.69 43.96 -2.88
C ASP A 13 -8.00 42.80 -3.60
N PRO A 14 -8.01 41.57 -3.04
CA PRO A 14 -7.39 40.41 -3.67
C PRO A 14 -8.07 39.98 -4.97
N ASN A 15 -9.30 40.41 -5.26
CA ASN A 15 -9.99 40.10 -6.51
C ASN A 15 -9.78 41.16 -7.61
N HIS A 16 -9.18 42.30 -7.25
CA HIS A 16 -9.01 43.46 -8.13
C HIS A 16 -7.61 44.08 -7.95
N CYS A 17 -6.57 43.26 -7.78
CA CYS A 17 -5.27 43.75 -7.33
C CYS A 17 -4.43 44.41 -8.43
N GLY A 18 -4.39 45.74 -8.42
CA GLY A 18 -3.75 46.57 -9.45
C GLY A 18 -4.49 46.63 -10.79
N GLY A 19 -5.69 46.02 -10.90
CA GLY A 19 -6.52 46.07 -12.09
C GLY A 19 -7.86 45.34 -11.92
N CYS A 20 -8.84 45.62 -12.79
CA CYS A 20 -10.13 44.93 -12.76
C CYS A 20 -9.97 43.44 -13.04
N PHE A 21 -10.63 42.59 -12.24
CA PHE A 21 -10.60 41.13 -12.36
C PHE A 21 -9.20 40.51 -12.29
N LYS A 22 -8.25 41.20 -11.65
CA LYS A 22 -6.92 40.68 -11.38
C LYS A 22 -6.91 40.02 -10.01
N LEU A 23 -7.27 38.73 -10.00
CA LEU A 23 -7.30 37.92 -8.80
C LEU A 23 -5.87 37.51 -8.41
N CYS A 24 -5.54 37.65 -7.13
CA CYS A 24 -4.35 37.03 -6.57
C CYS A 24 -4.54 35.51 -6.46
N GLN A 25 -3.45 34.76 -6.58
CA GLN A 25 -3.48 33.31 -6.44
C GLN A 25 -3.80 32.91 -4.99
N PRO A 26 -4.27 31.67 -4.76
CA PRO A 26 -4.37 31.13 -3.41
C PRO A 26 -3.03 31.28 -2.66
N GLY A 27 -3.06 31.82 -1.44
CA GLY A 27 -1.86 32.10 -0.64
C GLY A 27 -1.27 33.51 -0.84
N GLU A 28 -1.83 34.30 -1.74
CA GLU A 28 -1.43 35.69 -1.97
C GLU A 28 -2.44 36.69 -1.38
N THR A 29 -1.97 37.88 -1.06
CA THR A 29 -2.78 39.05 -0.68
C THR A 29 -2.36 40.24 -1.51
N CYS A 30 -3.33 41.11 -1.82
CA CYS A 30 -3.02 42.34 -2.53
C CYS A 30 -2.33 43.33 -1.58
N VAL A 31 -1.09 43.70 -1.91
CA VAL A 31 -0.32 44.68 -1.14
C VAL A 31 0.29 45.68 -2.09
N ALA A 32 -0.15 46.94 -1.99
CA ALA A 32 0.29 48.03 -2.85
C ALA A 32 0.14 47.71 -4.34
N SER A 33 -1.04 47.19 -4.72
CA SER A 33 -1.42 46.84 -6.11
C SER A 33 -0.64 45.67 -6.72
N ILE A 34 0.06 44.91 -5.91
CA ILE A 34 0.81 43.71 -6.31
C ILE A 34 0.31 42.55 -5.47
N CYS A 35 -0.03 41.43 -6.12
CA CYS A 35 -0.28 40.19 -5.41
C CYS A 35 1.03 39.72 -4.80
N LYS A 36 1.09 39.71 -3.47
CA LYS A 36 2.23 39.26 -2.72
C LYS A 36 1.84 38.00 -1.97
N VAL A 37 2.69 37.00 -2.05
CA VAL A 37 2.57 35.78 -1.27
C VAL A 37 2.64 36.16 0.21
N THR A 38 1.54 35.97 0.96
CA THR A 38 1.41 36.37 2.38
C THR A 38 1.65 35.21 3.32
N SER A 39 1.30 33.99 2.91
CA SER A 39 2.02 32.80 3.40
C SER A 39 3.36 32.79 2.67
N GLY A 40 4.51 32.68 3.32
CA GLY A 40 5.82 32.63 2.61
C GLY A 40 6.03 31.38 1.74
N CYS A 41 4.94 30.71 1.35
CA CYS A 41 4.88 29.41 0.72
C CYS A 41 4.65 29.56 -0.77
N THR A 42 5.23 28.67 -1.57
CA THR A 42 4.91 28.63 -2.99
C THR A 42 3.44 28.24 -3.21
N ALA A 43 2.91 28.46 -4.41
CA ALA A 43 1.51 28.10 -4.75
C ALA A 43 1.16 26.61 -4.52
N GLU A 44 2.17 25.75 -4.40
CA GLU A 44 2.04 24.30 -4.20
C GLU A 44 2.21 23.87 -2.74
N GLN A 45 2.46 24.81 -1.84
CA GLN A 45 2.73 24.55 -0.43
C GLN A 45 1.64 25.15 0.47
N LEU A 46 1.38 24.47 1.58
CA LEU A 46 0.45 24.93 2.60
C LEU A 46 1.22 25.44 3.84
N GLN A 47 0.73 26.52 4.44
CA GLN A 47 1.25 27.03 5.69
C GLN A 47 0.81 26.13 6.85
N CYS A 48 1.68 25.21 7.28
CA CYS A 48 1.44 24.33 8.42
C CYS A 48 2.27 24.79 9.62
N GLY A 49 1.61 25.34 10.65
CA GLY A 49 2.28 25.71 11.90
C GLY A 49 3.39 26.76 11.75
N GLY A 50 3.27 27.67 10.77
CA GLY A 50 4.30 28.68 10.52
C GLY A 50 5.40 28.25 9.53
N GLN A 51 5.33 27.04 8.98
CA GLN A 51 6.23 26.55 7.93
C GLN A 51 5.47 26.24 6.65
N CYS A 52 6.18 26.31 5.52
CA CYS A 52 5.63 25.96 4.22
C CYS A 52 5.90 24.49 3.93
N VAL A 53 4.83 23.72 3.76
CA VAL A 53 4.90 22.28 3.61
C VAL A 53 4.20 21.87 2.32
N ASP A 54 4.88 21.08 1.49
CA ASP A 54 4.26 20.42 0.35
C ASP A 54 3.43 19.22 0.84
N VAL A 55 2.12 19.42 0.94
CA VAL A 55 1.18 18.39 1.40
C VAL A 55 1.06 17.22 0.41
N ARG A 56 1.61 17.31 -0.80
CA ARG A 56 1.56 16.23 -1.78
C ARG A 56 2.61 15.14 -1.54
N SER A 57 3.67 15.46 -0.81
CA SER A 57 4.84 14.61 -0.64
C SER A 57 5.30 14.49 0.82
N HIS A 58 4.87 15.40 1.70
CA HIS A 58 5.36 15.42 3.07
C HIS A 58 4.66 14.37 3.96
N PRO A 59 5.40 13.40 4.54
CA PRO A 59 4.80 12.27 5.27
C PRO A 59 4.03 12.67 6.53
N ALA A 60 4.40 13.78 7.19
CA ALA A 60 3.70 14.30 8.38
C ALA A 60 2.52 15.25 8.08
N HIS A 61 2.30 15.62 6.81
CA HIS A 61 1.29 16.60 6.41
C HIS A 61 0.62 16.19 5.08
N CYS A 62 0.35 14.90 4.89
CA CYS A 62 -0.09 14.35 3.62
C CYS A 62 -1.55 14.73 3.33
N GLY A 63 -1.80 15.48 2.26
CA GLY A 63 -3.11 16.02 1.88
C GLY A 63 -3.61 17.19 2.73
N ALA A 64 -3.17 17.31 3.99
CA ALA A 64 -3.50 18.41 4.89
C ALA A 64 -2.47 18.57 6.02
N CYS A 65 -2.42 19.75 6.65
CA CYS A 65 -1.53 20.00 7.78
C CYS A 65 -1.79 19.05 8.96
N GLY A 66 -0.73 18.39 9.44
CA GLY A 66 -0.79 17.50 10.60
C GLY A 66 -1.33 16.11 10.29
N ASN A 67 -1.68 15.83 9.02
CA ASN A 67 -2.11 14.51 8.60
C ASN A 67 -0.89 13.62 8.32
N ALA A 68 -0.38 12.96 9.36
CA ALA A 68 0.75 12.06 9.22
C ALA A 68 0.33 10.68 8.68
N CYS A 69 1.10 10.14 7.73
CA CYS A 69 0.93 8.77 7.26
C CYS A 69 1.36 7.76 8.33
N SER A 70 0.77 6.56 8.28
CA SER A 70 1.09 5.47 9.21
C SER A 70 2.49 4.93 8.97
N ALA A 71 3.00 4.16 9.93
CA ALA A 71 4.26 3.44 9.76
C ALA A 71 4.20 2.52 8.52
N GLY A 72 5.23 2.58 7.67
CA GLY A 72 5.30 1.83 6.41
C GLY A 72 4.58 2.49 5.22
N GLU A 73 4.02 3.68 5.40
CA GLU A 73 3.42 4.45 4.32
C GLU A 73 4.33 5.60 3.84
N ARG A 74 4.06 6.11 2.64
CA ARG A 74 4.65 7.33 2.08
C ARG A 74 3.53 8.23 1.57
N CYS A 75 3.76 9.54 1.62
CA CYS A 75 2.86 10.48 0.98
C CYS A 75 3.14 10.50 -0.53
N GLU A 76 2.13 10.21 -1.33
CA GLU A 76 2.19 10.32 -2.78
C GLU A 76 0.94 11.03 -3.29
N GLU A 77 1.15 12.16 -3.96
CA GLU A 77 0.08 13.01 -4.51
C GLU A 77 -0.98 13.40 -3.47
N GLY A 78 -0.55 13.59 -2.21
CA GLY A 78 -1.44 13.98 -1.11
C GLY A 78 -2.21 12.83 -0.49
N GLN A 79 -1.84 11.58 -0.80
CA GLN A 79 -2.43 10.38 -0.23
C GLN A 79 -1.35 9.51 0.41
N CYS A 80 -1.64 8.99 1.60
CA CYS A 80 -0.79 7.99 2.23
C CYS A 80 -0.96 6.66 1.48
N LYS A 81 0.14 6.14 0.95
CA LYS A 81 0.18 4.85 0.26
C LYS A 81 1.22 3.95 0.90
N ALA A 82 0.90 2.66 0.97
CA ALA A 82 1.86 1.66 1.39
C ALA A 82 3.13 1.72 0.52
N ARG A 83 4.29 1.56 1.14
CA ARG A 83 5.55 1.47 0.42
C ARG A 83 5.62 0.10 -0.26
N GLU A 84 5.59 0.10 -1.59
CA GLU A 84 5.81 -1.11 -2.37
C GLU A 84 7.25 -1.60 -2.13
N GLY A 85 7.39 -2.71 -1.39
CA GLY A 85 8.70 -3.31 -1.08
C GLY A 85 9.05 -3.38 0.40
N GLU A 86 8.39 -2.62 1.27
CA GLU A 86 8.51 -2.80 2.72
C GLU A 86 7.41 -3.74 3.18
N ARG A 87 7.62 -5.05 3.00
CA ARG A 87 6.98 -6.04 3.88
C ARG A 87 7.18 -5.49 5.30
N PRO A 88 6.12 -5.23 6.07
CA PRO A 88 6.31 -4.77 7.44
C PRO A 88 7.19 -5.82 8.09
N LEU A 89 8.37 -5.40 8.54
CA LEU A 89 9.19 -6.20 9.44
C LEU A 89 8.35 -6.29 10.72
N TYR A 90 7.40 -7.22 10.74
CA TYR A 90 7.01 -7.83 11.99
C TYR A 90 8.32 -8.41 12.50
N VAL A 91 8.90 -7.73 13.49
CA VAL A 91 9.90 -8.31 14.37
C VAL A 91 9.16 -9.34 15.23
N GLU A 92 8.76 -10.46 14.62
CA GLU A 92 8.77 -11.68 15.41
C GLU A 92 10.21 -12.14 15.44
N SER A 93 10.77 -12.00 16.64
CA SER A 93 11.96 -12.67 17.11
C SER A 93 11.94 -14.15 16.73
N TYR A 94 12.41 -14.50 15.54
CA TYR A 94 12.81 -15.88 15.25
C TYR A 94 14.24 -16.01 15.75
N GLN A 95 14.40 -16.62 16.92
CA GLN A 95 15.69 -17.08 17.38
C GLN A 95 16.24 -18.04 16.33
N ASP A 96 17.38 -17.67 15.74
CA ASP A 96 18.16 -18.50 14.84
C ASP A 96 18.50 -19.82 15.55
N ALA A 97 17.71 -20.86 15.29
CA ALA A 97 18.18 -22.22 15.48
C ALA A 97 19.08 -22.54 14.28
N GLY A 98 20.39 -22.55 14.54
CA GLY A 98 21.42 -22.81 13.54
C GLY A 98 21.11 -24.03 12.66
N GLY A 99 21.20 -23.82 11.36
CA GLY A 99 21.14 -24.86 10.34
C GLY A 99 21.84 -24.37 9.08
N SER A 100 23.12 -24.68 8.95
CA SER A 100 23.89 -24.47 7.72
C SER A 100 23.49 -25.53 6.70
N ASP A 101 22.47 -25.27 5.90
CA ASP A 101 22.38 -25.84 4.55
C ASP A 101 21.47 -24.99 3.68
N GLY A 102 22.10 -24.31 2.72
CA GLY A 102 21.40 -23.55 1.70
C GLY A 102 20.81 -24.51 0.67
N THR A 103 19.53 -24.85 0.79
CA THR A 103 18.69 -25.24 -0.35
C THR A 103 17.24 -25.35 0.10
N THR A 104 16.44 -24.34 -0.23
CA THR A 104 15.06 -24.40 -0.76
C THR A 104 14.34 -23.09 -0.43
N ALA A 105 14.21 -22.24 -1.44
CA ALA A 105 13.19 -21.20 -1.44
C ALA A 105 11.83 -21.91 -1.48
N LYS A 106 11.17 -22.05 -0.33
CA LYS A 106 9.79 -22.47 -0.28
C LYS A 106 8.95 -21.23 -0.55
N GLU A 107 8.50 -21.07 -1.80
CA GLU A 107 7.61 -19.98 -2.19
C GLU A 107 6.27 -20.13 -1.45
N THR A 108 6.14 -19.48 -0.30
CA THR A 108 4.85 -19.26 0.34
C THR A 108 4.10 -18.20 -0.44
N SER A 109 3.25 -18.71 -1.34
CA SER A 109 2.21 -18.00 -2.08
C SER A 109 1.33 -17.22 -1.10
N TYR A 110 1.38 -15.89 -1.16
CA TYR A 110 0.50 -15.01 -0.41
C TYR A 110 -0.86 -14.97 -1.12
N THR A 111 -1.89 -15.61 -0.56
CA THR A 111 -3.28 -15.45 -1.04
C THR A 111 -4.00 -14.42 -0.17
N PRO A 112 -4.57 -13.36 -0.76
CA PRO A 112 -5.36 -12.39 0.00
C PRO A 112 -6.68 -13.02 0.45
N ARG A 113 -7.10 -12.62 1.66
CA ARG A 113 -8.27 -13.11 2.42
C ARG A 113 -9.51 -13.39 1.53
N GLY A 114 -10.02 -14.63 1.57
CA GLY A 114 -11.37 -14.90 1.05
C GLY A 114 -11.82 -16.36 0.99
N GLN A 115 -10.95 -17.32 0.66
CA GLN A 115 -11.29 -18.75 0.66
C GLN A 115 -10.11 -19.54 1.24
N GLY A 116 -10.26 -19.99 2.48
CA GLY A 116 -9.25 -20.81 3.15
C GLY A 116 -9.19 -22.21 2.55
N CYS A 117 -8.09 -22.55 1.89
CA CYS A 117 -7.63 -23.93 1.82
C CYS A 117 -6.70 -24.16 3.00
N VAL A 118 -7.16 -24.94 3.98
CA VAL A 118 -6.32 -25.42 5.08
C VAL A 118 -5.31 -26.39 4.47
N CYS A 119 -4.03 -26.04 4.52
CA CYS A 119 -2.96 -27.01 4.31
C CYS A 119 -2.96 -27.96 5.51
N VAL A 120 -3.70 -29.07 5.40
CA VAL A 120 -3.47 -30.20 6.31
C VAL A 120 -2.13 -30.79 5.86
N ALA A 121 -1.08 -30.53 6.63
CA ALA A 121 0.17 -31.24 6.50
C ALA A 121 -0.05 -32.71 6.94
N THR A 122 -0.65 -33.52 6.08
CA THR A 122 -0.42 -34.97 6.15
C THR A 122 0.94 -35.20 5.53
N GLY A 123 1.99 -35.20 6.36
CA GLY A 123 3.31 -35.66 5.98
C GLY A 123 3.27 -37.17 5.72
N HIS A 124 2.80 -37.56 4.55
CA HIS A 124 2.91 -38.92 4.03
C HIS A 124 3.35 -38.80 2.58
N SER A 125 4.57 -39.24 2.33
CA SER A 125 5.16 -39.31 1.00
C SER A 125 4.22 -40.10 0.08
N ASP A 126 3.82 -39.51 -1.04
CA ASP A 126 2.89 -40.09 -2.03
C ASP A 126 3.32 -41.46 -2.58
N VAL A 127 4.55 -41.89 -2.29
CA VAL A 127 5.12 -43.20 -2.61
C VAL A 127 4.61 -44.34 -1.72
N ASP A 128 4.25 -44.09 -0.46
CA ASP A 128 3.79 -45.13 0.46
C ASP A 128 2.34 -45.55 0.17
N VAL A 129 1.47 -44.59 -0.16
CA VAL A 129 0.07 -44.86 -0.52
C VAL A 129 -0.01 -45.64 -1.83
N CYS A 130 0.84 -45.30 -2.82
CA CYS A 130 0.93 -46.05 -4.08
C CYS A 130 1.39 -47.49 -3.85
N LEU A 131 2.39 -47.73 -3.00
CA LEU A 131 2.88 -49.08 -2.71
C LEU A 131 1.84 -49.91 -1.97
N VAL A 132 1.11 -49.35 -1.00
CA VAL A 132 0.03 -50.05 -0.27
C VAL A 132 -1.13 -50.40 -1.20
N LEU A 133 -1.55 -49.48 -2.08
CA LEU A 133 -2.61 -49.73 -3.04
C LEU A 133 -2.21 -50.78 -4.09
N LEU A 134 -0.97 -50.74 -4.58
CA LEU A 134 -0.43 -51.76 -5.48
C LEU A 134 -0.35 -53.12 -4.80
N TRP A 135 0.07 -53.18 -3.53
CA TRP A 135 0.11 -54.42 -2.76
C TRP A 135 -1.29 -55.02 -2.55
N LEU A 136 -2.28 -54.19 -2.18
CA LEU A 136 -3.66 -54.63 -2.02
C LEU A 136 -4.25 -55.13 -3.35
N PHE A 137 -3.97 -54.45 -4.47
CA PHE A 137 -4.44 -54.89 -5.78
C PHE A 137 -3.81 -56.23 -6.20
N VAL A 138 -2.51 -56.40 -5.97
CA VAL A 138 -1.80 -57.67 -6.22
C VAL A 138 -2.34 -58.77 -5.31
N CYS A 139 -2.62 -58.49 -4.03
CA CYS A 139 -3.25 -59.43 -3.10
C CYS A 139 -4.65 -59.85 -3.54
N VAL A 140 -5.50 -58.92 -3.97
CA VAL A 140 -6.85 -59.22 -4.46
C VAL A 140 -6.79 -60.07 -5.73
N VAL A 141 -5.93 -59.71 -6.70
CA VAL A 141 -5.76 -60.48 -7.93
C VAL A 141 -5.23 -61.89 -7.63
N LEU A 142 -4.26 -62.04 -6.74
CA LEU A 142 -3.76 -63.34 -6.31
C LEU A 142 -4.82 -64.15 -5.56
N TYR A 143 -5.61 -63.51 -4.69
CA TYR A 143 -6.70 -64.15 -3.95
C TYR A 143 -7.79 -64.67 -4.89
N GLU A 144 -8.21 -63.89 -5.88
CA GLU A 144 -9.17 -64.30 -6.90
C GLU A 144 -8.60 -65.40 -7.82
N ARG A 145 -7.30 -65.35 -8.16
CA ARG A 145 -6.63 -66.45 -8.88
C ARG A 145 -6.53 -67.73 -8.07
N LEU A 146 -6.31 -67.64 -6.75
CA LEU A 146 -6.29 -68.77 -5.83
C LEU A 146 -7.70 -69.34 -5.58
N ARG A 147 -8.75 -68.50 -5.60
CA ARG A 147 -10.15 -68.97 -5.57
C ARG A 147 -10.60 -69.56 -6.90
N GLY A 148 -10.18 -68.98 -8.02
CA GLY A 148 -10.55 -69.42 -9.37
C GLY A 148 -9.89 -70.73 -9.83
N THR A 149 -8.91 -71.25 -9.10
CA THR A 149 -8.22 -72.52 -9.42
C THR A 149 -8.80 -73.74 -8.67
N ARG A 150 -9.95 -73.61 -7.97
CA ARG A 150 -10.59 -74.72 -7.25
C ARG A 150 -11.99 -75.15 -7.72
N LEU A 151 -12.45 -74.71 -8.89
CA LEU A 151 -13.60 -75.33 -9.56
C LEU A 151 -13.47 -75.20 -11.09
N SER A 152 -12.63 -76.04 -11.69
CA SER A 152 -12.99 -76.97 -12.77
C SER A 152 -11.75 -77.66 -13.32
#